data_AF-A0A6M1YSL6-F1
#
_entry.id   AF-A0A6M1YSL6-F1
#
_cell.length_a   1.000
_cell.length_b   1.000
_cell.length_c   1.000
_cell.angle_alpha   90.00
_cell.angle_beta   90.00
_cell.angle_gamma   90.00
#
_symmetry.space_group_name_H-M   'P 1'
#
loop_
_entity.id
_entity.type
_entity.pdbx_description
1 polymer ?
#
loop_
_entity_poly.entity_id
_entity_poly.type
_entity_poly.pdbx_seq_one_letter_code
_entity_poly.pdbx_strand_id
1 'polypeptide(L)'
;MKKDTKRVFFGFEVFSNWLQTPDEKKVISENNRHITLLFLGENKILDIEFFLNNIPLLDLKTAPVGFFDEILFLPKNHPRLIAYKANFMDKEKRIQKFQKNIFDFFKNKNFEIKQNKDNFLPHITVCRNEFNIDEWKKSFEPFAFYVKSFNLFESLGNSEYKNLWKKEFIKPFEEIPHTADIAFEIKGETFLDLLHSAFIALSFKENKFLKYYKELKNVISIDDVIINLNELVTKAEIDGIHMPFKAISFHSDIKREDNILSWEMIVDV
;
A
#
# COMPACT_ATOMS: atom_id res chain seq x y z
N MET A 1 -36.62 -11.75 10.62
CA MET A 1 -36.10 -11.18 9.36
C MET A 1 -34.69 -10.61 9.57
N LYS A 2 -33.67 -11.48 9.67
CA LYS A 2 -32.23 -11.13 9.79
C LYS A 2 -31.48 -11.17 8.44
N LYS A 3 -32.21 -11.28 7.31
CA LYS A 3 -31.62 -11.76 6.04
C LYS A 3 -30.72 -10.76 5.30
N ASP A 4 -30.74 -9.47 5.63
CA ASP A 4 -30.01 -8.44 4.84
C ASP A 4 -28.92 -7.69 5.61
N THR A 5 -28.66 -8.03 6.88
CA THR A 5 -27.58 -7.42 7.64
C THR A 5 -26.26 -8.10 7.33
N LYS A 6 -25.25 -7.31 6.93
CA LYS A 6 -23.90 -7.76 6.62
C LYS A 6 -22.91 -7.07 7.55
N ARG A 7 -21.85 -7.79 7.92
CA ARG A 7 -20.72 -7.21 8.65
C ARG A 7 -19.77 -6.56 7.64
N VAL A 8 -19.72 -5.23 7.58
CA VAL A 8 -19.05 -4.52 6.49
C VAL A 8 -18.01 -3.51 6.97
N PHE A 9 -17.03 -3.24 6.12
CA PHE A 9 -15.98 -2.26 6.36
C PHE A 9 -15.38 -1.74 5.06
N PHE A 10 -14.83 -0.53 5.10
CA PHE A 10 -14.03 0.03 4.02
C PHE A 10 -12.55 -0.26 4.25
N GLY A 11 -11.84 -0.59 3.18
CA GLY A 11 -10.40 -0.84 3.23
C GLY A 11 -9.71 -0.72 1.89
N PHE A 12 -8.39 -0.65 1.94
CA PHE A 12 -7.53 -0.75 0.76
C PHE A 12 -7.16 -2.20 0.50
N GLU A 13 -7.38 -2.64 -0.74
CA GLU A 13 -6.74 -3.84 -1.29
C GLU A 13 -5.31 -3.46 -1.69
N VAL A 14 -4.34 -4.29 -1.30
CA VAL A 14 -2.92 -4.00 -1.47
C VAL A 14 -2.25 -5.08 -2.30
N PHE A 15 -1.34 -4.68 -3.19
CA PHE A 15 -0.40 -5.57 -3.87
C PHE A 15 0.97 -5.49 -3.19
N SER A 16 1.62 -6.65 -3.06
CA SER A 16 2.95 -6.78 -2.49
C SER A 16 3.57 -8.11 -2.90
N ASN A 17 4.90 -8.17 -2.98
CA ASN A 17 5.63 -9.43 -2.93
C ASN A 17 5.67 -9.88 -1.47
N TRP A 18 4.65 -10.63 -1.05
CA TRP A 18 4.50 -11.01 0.35
C TRP A 18 5.67 -11.85 0.84
N LEU A 19 6.18 -11.53 2.03
CA LEU A 19 7.20 -12.34 2.69
C LEU A 19 6.67 -13.76 2.97
N GLN A 20 7.57 -14.73 2.91
CA GLN A 20 7.30 -16.06 3.42
C GLN A 20 7.02 -15.98 4.92
N THR A 21 5.83 -16.42 5.32
CA THR A 21 5.45 -16.44 6.73
C THR A 21 5.94 -17.74 7.39
N PRO A 22 6.20 -17.73 8.72
CA PRO A 22 6.37 -18.95 9.50
C PRO A 22 5.18 -19.91 9.29
N ASP A 23 5.42 -21.21 9.46
CA ASP A 23 4.39 -22.24 9.29
C ASP A 23 3.41 -22.23 10.48
N GLU A 24 2.35 -21.43 10.35
CA GLU A 24 1.39 -21.15 11.42
C GLU A 24 -0.04 -21.42 10.95
N LYS A 25 -0.87 -21.95 11.85
CA LYS A 25 -2.20 -22.46 11.51
C LYS A 25 -3.21 -21.40 11.07
N LYS A 26 -2.97 -20.13 11.40
CA LYS A 26 -3.96 -19.03 11.25
C LYS A 26 -3.39 -17.82 10.51
N VAL A 27 -2.55 -18.08 9.50
CA VAL A 27 -2.10 -17.07 8.55
C VAL A 27 -3.27 -16.65 7.65
N ILE A 28 -3.45 -15.34 7.48
CA ILE A 28 -4.44 -14.78 6.57
C ILE A 28 -3.93 -14.91 5.15
N SER A 29 -4.74 -15.53 4.29
CA SER A 29 -4.49 -15.63 2.85
C SER A 29 -4.21 -14.25 2.24
N GLU A 30 -3.26 -14.18 1.32
CA GLU A 30 -2.83 -12.96 0.65
C GLU A 30 -3.99 -12.20 -0.01
N ASN A 31 -4.95 -12.92 -0.59
CA ASN A 31 -6.14 -12.33 -1.22
C ASN A 31 -7.08 -11.63 -0.22
N ASN A 32 -6.93 -11.92 1.08
CA ASN A 32 -7.73 -11.34 2.16
C ASN A 32 -6.95 -10.26 2.94
N ARG A 33 -5.68 -10.01 2.61
CA ARG A 33 -4.85 -8.98 3.26
C ARG A 33 -5.25 -7.59 2.75
N HIS A 34 -5.57 -6.71 3.67
CA HIS A 34 -6.07 -5.37 3.38
C HIS A 34 -5.74 -4.40 4.52
N ILE A 35 -5.73 -3.11 4.22
CA ILE A 35 -5.64 -2.05 5.24
C ILE A 35 -7.06 -1.57 5.54
N THR A 36 -7.56 -1.86 6.74
CA THR A 36 -8.90 -1.39 7.16
C THR A 36 -8.87 0.12 7.40
N LEU A 37 -9.79 0.87 6.79
CA LEU A 37 -9.93 2.31 6.97
C LEU A 37 -11.09 2.66 7.92
N LEU A 38 -12.23 1.99 7.73
CA LEU A 38 -13.44 2.23 8.53
C LEU A 38 -14.23 0.93 8.72
N PHE A 39 -14.40 0.51 9.96
CA PHE A 39 -15.25 -0.64 10.29
C PHE A 39 -16.67 -0.18 10.66
N LEU A 40 -17.67 -0.52 9.82
CA LEU A 40 -19.07 -0.13 10.03
C LEU A 40 -19.85 -1.11 10.90
N GLY A 41 -19.40 -2.36 11.03
CA GLY A 41 -20.11 -3.39 11.79
C GLY A 41 -21.28 -4.00 11.01
N GLU A 42 -22.29 -4.47 11.73
CA GLU A 42 -23.49 -5.09 11.13
C GLU A 42 -24.45 -4.01 10.65
N ASN A 43 -24.65 -3.91 9.34
CA ASN A 43 -25.56 -2.93 8.72
C ASN A 43 -26.32 -3.59 7.57
N LYS A 44 -27.49 -3.04 7.23
CA LYS A 44 -28.18 -3.43 5.99
C LYS A 44 -27.42 -2.84 4.81
N ILE A 45 -27.16 -3.66 3.79
CA ILE A 45 -26.35 -3.21 2.65
C ILE A 45 -27.02 -2.07 1.85
N LEU A 46 -28.35 -2.13 1.72
CA LEU A 46 -29.12 -1.11 1.01
C LEU A 46 -28.95 0.29 1.61
N ASP A 47 -28.77 0.38 2.93
CA ASP A 47 -28.55 1.65 3.63
C ASP A 47 -27.18 2.25 3.29
N ILE A 48 -26.20 1.42 2.90
CA ILE A 48 -24.86 1.85 2.51
C ILE A 48 -24.79 2.14 1.02
N GLU A 49 -25.42 1.30 0.19
CA GLU A 49 -25.43 1.43 -1.27
C GLU A 49 -25.92 2.80 -1.73
N PHE A 50 -26.93 3.34 -1.04
CA PHE A 50 -27.46 4.69 -1.28
C PHE A 50 -26.38 5.79 -1.22
N PHE A 51 -25.32 5.58 -0.42
CA PHE A 51 -24.25 6.55 -0.22
C PHE A 51 -23.00 6.30 -1.06
N LEU A 52 -22.85 5.14 -1.73
CA LEU A 52 -21.60 4.76 -2.41
C LEU A 52 -21.18 5.74 -3.51
N ASN A 53 -22.13 6.35 -4.21
CA ASN A 53 -21.84 7.35 -5.25
C ASN A 53 -21.40 8.71 -4.69
N ASN A 54 -21.62 8.96 -3.40
CA ASN A 54 -21.36 10.25 -2.74
C ASN A 54 -20.28 10.15 -1.65
N ILE A 55 -19.69 8.97 -1.46
CA ILE A 55 -18.62 8.79 -0.48
C ILE A 55 -17.44 9.68 -0.86
N PRO A 56 -16.76 10.32 0.11
CA PRO A 56 -15.49 10.97 -0.16
C PRO A 56 -14.55 9.97 -0.82
N LEU A 57 -13.91 10.37 -1.90
CA LEU A 57 -12.87 9.59 -2.55
C LEU A 57 -11.50 10.17 -2.22
N LEU A 58 -10.49 9.32 -2.24
CA LEU A 58 -9.12 9.75 -2.15
C LEU A 58 -8.79 10.49 -3.45
N ASP A 59 -8.35 11.74 -3.32
CA ASP A 59 -8.02 12.61 -4.46
C ASP A 59 -6.67 12.21 -5.10
N LEU A 60 -6.53 10.94 -5.46
CA LEU A 60 -5.36 10.36 -6.11
C LEU A 60 -5.85 9.54 -7.30
N LYS A 61 -5.24 9.80 -8.46
CA LYS A 61 -5.48 9.01 -9.68
C LYS A 61 -4.56 7.79 -9.71
N THR A 62 -3.29 7.98 -9.37
CA THR A 62 -2.32 6.91 -9.27
C THR A 62 -2.39 6.25 -7.90
N ALA A 63 -2.11 4.95 -7.87
CA ALA A 63 -2.11 4.16 -6.66
C ALA A 63 -1.11 4.72 -5.64
N PRO A 64 -1.54 4.96 -4.39
CA PRO A 64 -0.61 5.19 -3.29
C PRO A 64 0.38 4.04 -3.18
N VAL A 65 1.66 4.38 -3.12
CA VAL A 65 2.75 3.44 -2.88
C VAL A 65 3.25 3.57 -1.44
N GLY A 66 3.95 2.54 -0.97
CA GLY A 66 4.53 2.54 0.36
C GLY A 66 5.32 1.26 0.63
N PHE A 67 5.65 1.05 1.89
CA PHE A 67 6.29 -0.17 2.35
C PHE A 67 5.85 -0.50 3.76
N PHE A 68 5.97 -1.77 4.12
CA PHE A 68 5.80 -2.20 5.50
C PHE A 68 7.12 -2.04 6.24
N ASP A 69 7.15 -1.22 7.28
CA ASP A 69 8.39 -0.84 7.97
C ASP A 69 8.56 -1.50 9.34
N GLU A 70 7.48 -2.06 9.89
CA GLU A 70 7.44 -2.60 11.23
C GLU A 70 6.47 -3.77 11.33
N ILE A 71 6.88 -4.82 12.06
CA ILE A 71 5.97 -5.87 12.51
C ILE A 71 5.34 -5.49 13.85
N LEU A 72 4.01 -5.58 13.90
CA LEU A 72 3.18 -5.21 15.04
C LEU A 72 2.59 -6.44 15.69
N PHE A 73 2.62 -6.46 17.03
CA PHE A 73 1.97 -7.48 17.86
C PHE A 73 0.84 -6.80 18.64
N LEU A 74 -0.42 -7.05 18.23
CA LEU A 74 -1.57 -6.29 18.70
C LEU A 74 -2.58 -7.15 19.47
N PRO A 75 -3.14 -6.68 20.60
CA PRO A 75 -2.69 -5.52 21.37
C PRO A 75 -1.32 -5.78 22.04
N LYS A 76 -0.56 -4.71 22.34
CA LYS A 76 0.84 -4.77 22.80
C LYS A 76 1.10 -5.72 23.98
N ASN A 77 0.21 -5.74 24.97
CA ASN A 77 0.42 -6.51 26.22
C ASN A 77 -0.05 -7.97 26.11
N HIS A 78 -1.03 -8.24 25.25
CA HIS A 78 -1.56 -9.58 25.03
C HIS A 78 -1.81 -9.78 23.54
N PRO A 79 -0.75 -9.95 22.73
CA PRO A 79 -0.89 -10.05 21.29
C PRO A 79 -1.83 -11.18 20.90
N ARG A 80 -2.84 -10.84 20.10
CA ARG A 80 -3.80 -11.78 19.49
C ARG A 80 -3.71 -11.78 17.97
N LEU A 81 -2.99 -10.83 17.40
CA LEU A 81 -2.72 -10.79 15.98
C LEU A 81 -1.33 -10.21 15.70
N ILE A 82 -0.82 -10.59 14.55
CA ILE A 82 0.36 -10.01 13.94
C ILE A 82 -0.10 -9.15 12.77
N ALA A 83 0.46 -7.96 12.67
CA ALA A 83 0.21 -7.07 11.56
C ALA A 83 1.50 -6.45 11.04
N TYR A 84 1.48 -6.03 9.79
CA TYR A 84 2.54 -5.21 9.21
C TYR A 84 2.05 -3.78 9.12
N LYS A 85 2.82 -2.86 9.71
CA LYS A 85 2.52 -1.43 9.71
C LYS A 85 2.84 -0.85 8.34
N ALA A 86 1.88 -0.17 7.73
CA ALA A 86 2.07 0.47 6.43
C ALA A 86 2.65 1.88 6.63
N ASN A 87 3.65 2.21 5.82
CA ASN A 87 4.22 3.54 5.69
C ASN A 87 3.95 4.04 4.27
N PHE A 88 3.12 5.08 4.16
CA PHE A 88 2.74 5.66 2.86
C PHE A 88 3.62 6.83 2.43
N MET A 89 4.84 6.95 2.95
CA MET A 89 5.81 7.98 2.57
C MET A 89 5.20 9.40 2.66
N ASP A 90 5.22 10.18 1.59
CA ASP A 90 4.67 11.54 1.53
C ASP A 90 3.14 11.58 1.55
N LYS A 91 2.46 10.45 1.26
CA LYS A 91 0.99 10.36 1.21
C LYS A 91 0.35 10.06 2.57
N GLU A 92 1.14 9.79 3.61
CA GLU A 92 0.66 9.42 4.95
C GLU A 92 -0.41 10.41 5.48
N LYS A 93 -0.12 11.72 5.45
CA LYS A 93 -1.07 12.75 5.91
C LYS A 93 -2.35 12.79 5.08
N ARG A 94 -2.25 12.53 3.77
CA ARG A 94 -3.42 12.53 2.86
C ARG A 94 -4.31 11.33 3.15
N ILE A 95 -3.72 10.16 3.41
CA ILE A 95 -4.46 8.94 3.75
C ILE A 95 -5.11 9.05 5.12
N GLN A 96 -4.42 9.61 6.11
CA GLN A 96 -5.02 9.90 7.42
C GLN A 96 -6.20 10.87 7.30
N LYS A 97 -6.06 11.95 6.51
CA LYS A 97 -7.16 12.88 6.23
C LYS A 97 -8.33 12.18 5.54
N PHE A 98 -8.05 11.34 4.55
CA PHE A 98 -9.06 10.56 3.84
C PHE A 98 -9.82 9.62 4.79
N GLN A 99 -9.11 8.90 5.66
CA GLN A 99 -9.71 8.05 6.67
C GLN A 99 -10.64 8.83 7.61
N LYS A 100 -10.23 10.02 8.06
CA LYS A 100 -11.07 10.90 8.88
C LYS A 100 -12.31 11.38 8.12
N ASN A 101 -12.16 11.72 6.84
CA ASN A 101 -13.27 12.17 6.00
C ASN A 101 -14.33 11.07 5.81
N ILE A 102 -13.92 9.81 5.55
CA ILE A 102 -14.89 8.71 5.42
C ILE A 102 -15.56 8.41 6.77
N PHE A 103 -14.82 8.51 7.89
CA PHE A 103 -15.36 8.34 9.23
C PHE A 103 -16.46 9.38 9.49
N ASP A 104 -16.16 10.66 9.28
CA ASP A 104 -17.10 11.76 9.51
C ASP A 104 -18.31 11.66 8.58
N PHE A 105 -18.10 11.26 7.33
CA PHE A 105 -19.17 11.06 6.37
C PHE A 105 -20.20 10.05 6.89
N PHE A 106 -19.80 8.85 7.29
CA PHE A 106 -20.74 7.85 7.81
C PHE A 106 -21.27 8.20 9.20
N LYS A 107 -20.46 8.84 10.06
CA LYS A 107 -20.93 9.31 11.36
C LYS A 107 -22.06 10.33 11.23
N ASN A 108 -21.95 11.26 10.30
CA ASN A 108 -22.99 12.27 10.00
C ASN A 108 -24.25 11.67 9.35
N LYS A 109 -24.19 10.43 8.86
CA LYS A 109 -25.34 9.64 8.40
C LYS A 109 -25.90 8.71 9.49
N ASN A 110 -25.53 8.93 10.75
CA ASN A 110 -25.98 8.19 11.93
C ASN A 110 -25.58 6.70 11.97
N PHE A 111 -24.49 6.31 11.30
CA PHE A 111 -23.94 4.96 11.47
C PHE A 111 -23.26 4.81 12.85
N GLU A 112 -23.48 3.67 13.50
CA GLU A 112 -22.83 3.32 14.77
C GLU A 112 -21.40 2.83 14.55
N ILE A 113 -20.45 3.76 14.52
CA ILE A 113 -19.03 3.45 14.35
C ILE A 113 -18.36 3.32 15.72
N LYS A 114 -17.81 2.13 16.03
CA LYS A 114 -17.08 1.83 17.29
C LYS A 114 -15.59 2.18 17.25
N GLN A 115 -15.05 2.42 16.06
CA GLN A 115 -13.64 2.79 15.88
C GLN A 115 -13.37 4.19 16.45
N ASN A 116 -12.17 4.41 16.97
CA ASN A 116 -11.71 5.77 17.33
C ASN A 116 -11.14 6.47 16.10
N LYS A 117 -11.67 7.65 15.78
CA LYS A 117 -11.27 8.50 14.64
C LYS A 117 -9.79 8.93 14.70
N ASP A 118 -9.25 9.18 15.88
CA ASP A 118 -7.93 9.78 16.03
C ASP A 118 -6.79 8.78 16.20
N ASN A 119 -7.11 7.49 16.37
CA ASN A 119 -6.14 6.41 16.52
C ASN A 119 -6.07 5.51 15.28
N PHE A 120 -5.99 6.12 14.10
CA PHE A 120 -5.76 5.37 12.86
C PHE A 120 -4.31 4.92 12.78
N LEU A 121 -4.10 3.61 12.87
CA LEU A 121 -2.83 2.94 12.65
C LEU A 121 -2.96 2.15 11.34
N PRO A 122 -2.43 2.62 10.20
CA PRO A 122 -2.53 1.87 8.95
C PRO A 122 -1.69 0.59 9.06
N HIS A 123 -2.34 -0.57 8.96
CA HIS A 123 -1.68 -1.86 9.04
C HIS A 123 -2.48 -2.94 8.31
N ILE A 124 -1.81 -4.04 7.99
CA ILE A 124 -2.40 -5.27 7.44
C ILE A 124 -2.25 -6.37 8.47
N THR A 125 -3.35 -6.99 8.89
CA THR A 125 -3.27 -8.20 9.72
C THR A 125 -2.81 -9.37 8.84
N VAL A 126 -1.85 -10.15 9.31
CA VAL A 126 -1.29 -11.30 8.56
C VAL A 126 -1.43 -12.62 9.29
N CYS A 127 -1.54 -12.62 10.62
CA CYS A 127 -1.79 -13.83 11.41
C CYS A 127 -2.67 -13.51 12.61
N ARG A 128 -3.51 -14.45 13.04
CA ARG A 128 -4.41 -14.30 14.21
C ARG A 128 -4.34 -15.50 15.14
N ASN A 129 -4.06 -15.26 16.42
CA ASN A 129 -3.96 -16.24 17.50
C ASN A 129 -2.88 -17.31 17.25
N GLU A 130 -2.28 -17.84 18.32
CA GLU A 130 -1.29 -18.93 18.24
C GLU A 130 -0.14 -18.64 17.25
N PHE A 131 0.84 -17.85 17.68
CA PHE A 131 2.03 -17.54 16.87
C PHE A 131 3.28 -17.41 17.75
N ASN A 132 4.44 -17.76 17.20
CA ASN A 132 5.73 -17.52 17.85
C ASN A 132 6.28 -16.12 17.53
N ILE A 133 6.25 -15.21 18.52
CA ILE A 133 6.70 -13.82 18.36
C ILE A 133 8.15 -13.73 17.82
N ASP A 134 9.05 -14.59 18.30
CA ASP A 134 10.47 -14.50 17.95
C ASP A 134 10.74 -14.98 16.52
N GLU A 135 10.00 -15.97 16.04
CA GLU A 135 10.08 -16.42 14.64
C GLU A 135 9.60 -15.33 13.69
N TRP A 136 8.47 -14.69 14.01
CA TRP A 136 7.92 -13.59 13.21
C TRP A 136 8.82 -12.35 13.20
N LYS A 137 9.49 -12.03 14.30
CA LYS A 137 10.49 -10.96 14.34
C LYS A 137 11.69 -11.27 13.46
N LYS A 138 12.13 -12.53 13.40
CA LYS A 138 13.27 -12.97 12.59
C LYS A 138 12.94 -13.04 11.10
N SER A 139 11.69 -13.36 10.75
CA SER A 139 11.26 -13.48 9.35
C SER A 139 10.88 -12.14 8.72
N PHE A 140 10.65 -11.10 9.52
CA PHE A 140 10.27 -9.79 9.00
C PHE A 140 11.50 -9.01 8.51
N GLU A 141 11.41 -8.54 7.27
CA GLU A 141 12.20 -7.44 6.74
C GLU A 141 11.25 -6.40 6.13
N PRO A 142 11.64 -5.12 5.99
CA PRO A 142 10.80 -4.17 5.27
C PRO A 142 10.58 -4.60 3.82
N PHE A 143 9.36 -4.43 3.31
CA PHE A 143 9.02 -4.81 1.94
C PHE A 143 7.96 -3.89 1.33
N ALA A 144 8.03 -3.74 0.02
CA ALA A 144 7.31 -2.73 -0.74
C ALA A 144 5.86 -3.13 -1.06
N PHE A 145 4.96 -2.15 -1.17
CA PHE A 145 3.57 -2.36 -1.58
C PHE A 145 3.02 -1.20 -2.40
N TYR A 146 1.89 -1.45 -3.09
CA TYR A 146 1.02 -0.38 -3.57
C TYR A 146 -0.47 -0.71 -3.37
N VAL A 147 -1.31 0.31 -3.26
CA VAL A 147 -2.76 0.14 -3.10
C VAL A 147 -3.41 -0.09 -4.46
N LYS A 148 -4.03 -1.26 -4.66
CA LYS A 148 -4.76 -1.58 -5.90
C LYS A 148 -6.08 -0.81 -5.99
N SER A 149 -6.82 -0.79 -4.89
CA SER A 149 -8.20 -0.30 -4.90
C SER A 149 -8.70 0.09 -3.52
N PHE A 150 -9.70 0.98 -3.49
CA PHE A 150 -10.51 1.30 -2.33
C PHE A 150 -11.84 0.53 -2.43
N ASN A 151 -12.21 -0.19 -1.37
CA ASN A 151 -13.31 -1.14 -1.43
C ASN A 151 -14.23 -1.06 -0.22
N LEU A 152 -15.50 -1.42 -0.44
CA LEU A 152 -16.39 -1.91 0.59
C LEU A 152 -16.31 -3.44 0.61
N PHE A 153 -15.97 -4.00 1.76
CA PHE A 153 -15.92 -5.43 1.99
C PHE A 153 -17.05 -5.90 2.90
N GLU A 154 -17.52 -7.11 2.65
CA GLU A 154 -18.28 -7.96 3.57
C GLU A 154 -17.32 -8.93 4.27
N SER A 155 -17.38 -9.03 5.59
CA SER A 155 -16.67 -10.04 6.35
C SER A 155 -17.53 -11.28 6.51
N LEU A 156 -17.05 -12.41 5.99
CA LEU A 156 -17.75 -13.71 6.02
C LEU A 156 -17.41 -14.55 7.27
N GLY A 157 -16.52 -14.05 8.13
CA GLY A 157 -15.92 -14.82 9.22
C GLY A 157 -14.56 -15.39 8.82
N ASN A 158 -13.81 -15.92 9.79
CA ASN A 158 -12.51 -16.60 9.57
C ASN A 158 -11.47 -15.82 8.73
N SER A 159 -11.54 -14.49 8.73
CA SER A 159 -10.71 -13.60 7.88
C SER A 159 -10.93 -13.79 6.37
N GLU A 160 -12.11 -14.24 5.96
CA GLU A 160 -12.56 -14.24 4.58
C GLU A 160 -13.42 -12.99 4.30
N TYR A 161 -13.20 -12.42 3.12
CA TYR A 161 -13.84 -11.18 2.72
C TYR A 161 -14.41 -11.30 1.30
N LYS A 162 -15.57 -10.68 1.09
CA LYS A 162 -16.17 -10.51 -0.24
C LYS A 162 -16.20 -9.03 -0.58
N ASN A 163 -15.75 -8.69 -1.79
CA ASN A 163 -15.87 -7.33 -2.31
C ASN A 163 -17.34 -7.04 -2.67
N LEU A 164 -17.88 -5.93 -2.16
CA LEU A 164 -19.23 -5.46 -2.48
C LEU A 164 -19.23 -4.26 -3.42
N TRP A 165 -18.20 -3.43 -3.34
CA TRP A 165 -18.01 -2.25 -4.18
C TRP A 165 -16.52 -1.91 -4.22
N LYS A 166 -16.06 -1.42 -5.38
CA LYS A 166 -14.64 -1.20 -5.66
C LYS A 166 -14.43 0.05 -6.49
N LYS A 167 -13.38 0.81 -6.15
CA LYS A 167 -12.80 1.89 -6.94
C LYS A 167 -11.32 1.62 -7.15
N GLU A 168 -10.92 1.41 -8.40
CA GLU A 168 -9.53 1.13 -8.76
C GLU A 168 -8.69 2.40 -8.87
N PHE A 169 -7.42 2.26 -8.52
CA PHE A 169 -6.38 3.23 -8.82
C PHE A 169 -5.58 2.80 -10.05
N ILE A 170 -4.99 3.76 -10.75
CA ILE A 170 -4.05 3.46 -11.84
C ILE A 170 -2.77 2.89 -11.19
N LYS A 171 -2.28 1.75 -11.71
CA LYS A 171 -1.05 1.14 -11.21
C LYS A 171 0.10 2.16 -11.24
N PRO A 172 0.93 2.23 -10.19
CA PRO A 172 2.00 3.22 -10.12
C PRO A 172 3.21 2.80 -10.96
N PHE A 173 3.34 1.50 -11.23
CA PHE A 173 4.33 0.96 -12.14
C PHE A 173 3.88 -0.40 -12.69
N GLU A 174 4.45 -0.78 -13.83
CA GLU A 174 4.31 -2.09 -14.43
C GLU A 174 5.64 -2.46 -15.13
N GLU A 175 6.13 -3.67 -14.91
CA GLU A 175 7.29 -4.17 -15.65
C GLU A 175 6.86 -4.44 -17.09
N ILE A 176 7.60 -3.90 -18.05
CA ILE A 176 7.27 -3.99 -19.47
C ILE A 176 8.35 -4.79 -20.21
N PRO A 177 7.98 -5.54 -21.27
CA PRO A 177 8.97 -6.17 -22.13
C PRO A 177 9.84 -5.10 -22.80
N HIS A 178 11.15 -5.23 -22.67
CA HIS A 178 12.11 -4.34 -23.30
C HIS A 178 13.34 -5.15 -23.75
N THR A 179 14.11 -4.63 -24.71
CA THR A 179 15.33 -5.32 -25.19
C THR A 179 16.52 -5.17 -24.24
N ALA A 180 16.46 -4.20 -23.34
CA ALA A 180 17.37 -4.07 -22.19
C ALA A 180 16.88 -4.94 -21.02
N ASP A 181 17.75 -5.17 -20.03
CA ASP A 181 17.55 -6.19 -18.99
C ASP A 181 16.24 -6.06 -18.22
N ILE A 182 15.95 -4.88 -17.64
CA ILE A 182 14.69 -4.60 -16.93
C ILE A 182 14.15 -3.23 -17.34
N ALA A 183 12.85 -3.14 -17.58
CA ALA A 183 12.17 -1.89 -17.85
C ALA A 183 10.83 -1.81 -17.13
N PHE A 184 10.47 -0.61 -16.70
CA PHE A 184 9.19 -0.32 -16.07
C PHE A 184 8.51 0.87 -16.74
N GLU A 185 7.20 0.78 -16.93
CA GLU A 185 6.37 1.97 -17.09
C GLU A 185 6.04 2.51 -15.70
N ILE A 186 6.56 3.69 -15.33
CA ILE A 186 6.33 4.36 -14.05
C ILE A 186 5.29 5.48 -14.25
N LYS A 187 4.31 5.57 -13.35
CA LYS A 187 3.21 6.55 -13.42
C LYS A 187 3.09 7.36 -12.13
N GLY A 188 2.84 8.66 -12.27
CA GLY A 188 2.67 9.58 -11.13
C GLY A 188 1.97 10.87 -11.52
N GLU A 189 1.36 11.56 -10.57
CA GLU A 189 0.73 12.87 -10.82
C GLU A 189 1.75 14.03 -10.82
N THR A 190 2.91 13.81 -10.19
CA THR A 190 4.03 14.76 -10.06
C THR A 190 5.37 14.05 -10.24
N PHE A 191 6.47 14.79 -10.39
CA PHE A 191 7.81 14.20 -10.41
C PHE A 191 8.17 13.50 -9.08
N LEU A 192 7.66 14.00 -7.96
CA LEU A 192 7.83 13.32 -6.67
C LEU A 192 7.09 11.98 -6.64
N ASP A 193 5.90 11.91 -7.25
CA ASP A 193 5.19 10.64 -7.41
C ASP A 193 5.98 9.67 -8.29
N LEU A 194 6.55 10.15 -9.41
CA LEU A 194 7.43 9.32 -10.25
C LEU A 194 8.62 8.79 -9.47
N LEU A 195 9.29 9.61 -8.65
CA LEU A 195 10.39 9.18 -7.78
C LEU A 195 9.95 8.07 -6.83
N HIS A 196 8.83 8.26 -6.13
CA HIS A 196 8.35 7.27 -5.16
C HIS A 196 7.88 5.98 -5.84
N SER A 197 7.17 6.07 -6.95
CA SER A 197 6.73 4.90 -7.71
C SER A 197 7.90 4.13 -8.30
N ALA A 198 8.92 4.80 -8.84
CA ALA A 198 10.15 4.18 -9.32
C ALA A 198 10.95 3.53 -8.18
N PHE A 199 11.13 4.24 -7.07
CA PHE A 199 11.82 3.72 -5.88
C PHE A 199 11.15 2.45 -5.36
N ILE A 200 9.82 2.44 -5.28
CA ILE A 200 9.04 1.27 -4.88
C ILE A 200 9.15 0.16 -5.93
N ALA A 201 9.10 0.45 -7.24
CA ALA A 201 9.31 -0.56 -8.29
C ALA A 201 10.67 -1.27 -8.16
N LEU A 202 11.74 -0.51 -7.94
CA LEU A 202 13.08 -1.05 -7.66
C LEU A 202 13.11 -1.87 -6.36
N SER A 203 12.40 -1.41 -5.33
CA SER A 203 12.28 -2.14 -4.06
C SER A 203 11.51 -3.46 -4.17
N PHE A 204 10.65 -3.64 -5.18
CA PHE A 204 10.05 -4.94 -5.50
C PHE A 204 11.07 -5.94 -6.03
N LYS A 205 12.18 -5.47 -6.64
CA LYS A 205 13.30 -6.29 -7.10
C LYS A 205 14.33 -6.54 -5.99
N GLU A 206 14.53 -5.57 -5.10
CA GLU A 206 15.46 -5.68 -3.96
C GLU A 206 14.93 -4.95 -2.71
N ASN A 207 14.37 -5.68 -1.75
CA ASN A 207 13.77 -5.14 -0.53
C ASN A 207 14.75 -4.29 0.28
N LYS A 208 16.05 -4.60 0.26
CA LYS A 208 17.06 -3.85 1.01
C LYS A 208 17.18 -2.40 0.55
N PHE A 209 16.72 -2.07 -0.66
CA PHE A 209 16.70 -0.69 -1.15
C PHE A 209 15.81 0.23 -0.30
N LEU A 210 14.79 -0.33 0.36
CA LEU A 210 13.92 0.41 1.27
C LEU A 210 14.67 1.08 2.41
N LYS A 211 15.86 0.62 2.80
CA LYS A 211 16.67 1.27 3.84
C LYS A 211 17.00 2.74 3.52
N TYR A 212 17.03 3.09 2.24
CA TYR A 212 17.42 4.41 1.75
C TYR A 212 16.25 5.37 1.53
N TYR A 213 15.01 5.00 1.88
CA TYR A 213 13.83 5.85 1.62
C TYR A 213 13.94 7.25 2.25
N LYS A 214 14.64 7.38 3.39
CA LYS A 214 14.84 8.66 4.08
C LYS A 214 15.82 9.60 3.38
N GLU A 215 16.55 9.09 2.40
CA GLU A 215 17.54 9.84 1.64
C GLU A 215 16.98 10.40 0.32
N LEU A 216 15.75 10.03 -0.02
CA LEU A 216 15.02 10.61 -1.15
C LEU A 216 14.87 12.12 -0.93
N LYS A 217 15.27 12.90 -1.93
CA LYS A 217 15.19 14.36 -1.92
C LYS A 217 13.94 14.81 -2.68
N ASN A 218 13.56 16.07 -2.47
CA ASN A 218 12.56 16.70 -3.33
C ASN A 218 13.09 16.81 -4.76
N VAL A 219 12.21 16.65 -5.72
CA VAL A 219 12.51 16.67 -7.16
C VAL A 219 11.56 17.60 -7.88
N ILE A 220 12.04 18.28 -8.94
CA ILE A 220 11.23 19.19 -9.75
C ILE A 220 11.25 18.84 -11.24
N SER A 221 12.09 17.89 -11.65
CA SER A 221 12.24 17.41 -13.02
C SER A 221 12.49 15.90 -13.05
N ILE A 222 12.44 15.29 -14.24
CA ILE A 222 12.78 13.88 -14.42
C ILE A 222 14.27 13.61 -14.21
N ASP A 223 15.14 14.55 -14.58
CA ASP A 223 16.59 14.42 -14.35
C ASP A 223 16.89 14.32 -12.85
N ASP A 224 16.21 15.13 -12.03
CA ASP A 224 16.36 15.03 -10.58
C ASP A 224 15.93 13.65 -10.06
N VAL A 225 14.86 13.07 -10.61
CA VAL A 225 14.39 11.71 -10.25
C VAL A 225 15.48 10.69 -10.55
N ILE A 226 16.04 10.73 -11.77
CA ILE A 226 17.08 9.79 -12.23
C ILE A 226 18.35 9.96 -11.39
N ILE A 227 18.78 11.19 -11.13
CA ILE A 227 19.94 11.49 -10.28
C ILE A 227 19.71 10.93 -8.87
N ASN A 228 18.55 11.18 -8.26
CA ASN A 228 18.23 10.67 -6.93
C ASN A 228 18.31 9.14 -6.88
N LEU A 229 17.67 8.45 -7.83
CA LEU A 229 17.67 6.99 -7.85
C LEU A 229 19.08 6.43 -8.01
N ASN A 230 19.88 6.95 -8.95
CA ASN A 230 21.26 6.51 -9.16
C ASN A 230 22.17 6.80 -7.96
N GLU A 231 22.03 7.97 -7.31
CA GLU A 231 22.75 8.27 -6.07
C GLU A 231 22.46 7.22 -4.98
N LEU A 232 21.20 6.78 -4.85
CA LEU A 232 20.84 5.73 -3.90
C LEU A 232 21.40 4.36 -4.30
N VAL A 233 21.44 4.02 -5.60
CA VAL A 233 22.07 2.77 -6.07
C VAL A 233 23.55 2.77 -5.72
N THR A 234 24.28 3.82 -6.09
CA THR A 234 25.71 3.97 -5.78
C THR A 234 25.95 3.90 -4.28
N LYS A 235 25.12 4.57 -3.49
CA LYS A 235 25.23 4.51 -2.03
C LYS A 235 25.03 3.09 -1.51
N ALA A 236 24.02 2.38 -2.02
CA ALA A 236 23.74 1.02 -1.59
C ALA A 236 24.93 0.08 -1.84
N GLU A 237 25.60 0.23 -2.98
CA GLU A 237 26.83 -0.49 -3.30
C GLU A 237 27.98 -0.13 -2.36
N ILE A 238 28.18 1.17 -2.07
CA ILE A 238 29.20 1.65 -1.12
C ILE A 238 28.97 1.06 0.28
N ASP A 239 27.72 0.94 0.71
CA ASP A 239 27.31 0.34 1.98
C ASP A 239 27.38 -1.20 1.96
N GLY A 240 27.87 -1.79 0.87
CA GLY A 240 28.11 -3.24 0.73
C GLY A 240 26.85 -4.04 0.40
N ILE A 241 25.77 -3.39 -0.01
CA ILE A 241 24.57 -4.08 -0.50
C ILE A 241 24.76 -4.34 -2.00
N HIS A 242 24.84 -5.62 -2.35
CA HIS A 242 24.89 -6.02 -3.76
C HIS A 242 23.52 -5.81 -4.40
N MET A 243 23.38 -4.73 -5.16
CA MET A 243 22.15 -4.39 -5.87
C MET A 243 22.06 -5.18 -7.18
N PRO A 244 20.87 -5.66 -7.58
CA PRO A 244 20.69 -6.33 -8.86
C PRO A 244 20.63 -5.34 -10.04
N PHE A 245 20.86 -4.05 -9.79
CA PHE A 245 20.84 -2.99 -10.79
C PHE A 245 22.02 -2.05 -10.59
N LYS A 246 22.63 -1.63 -11.70
CA LYS A 246 23.83 -0.77 -11.78
C LYS A 246 23.47 0.70 -12.01
N ALA A 247 22.49 0.96 -12.85
CA ALA A 247 22.10 2.32 -13.22
C ALA A 247 20.64 2.39 -13.64
N ILE A 248 20.04 3.57 -13.44
CA ILE A 248 18.72 3.92 -13.95
C ILE A 248 18.93 4.92 -15.09
N SER A 249 18.32 4.64 -16.24
CA SER A 249 18.40 5.49 -17.41
C SER A 249 17.02 5.85 -17.97
N PHE A 250 17.03 6.84 -18.86
CA PHE A 250 15.85 7.42 -19.49
C PHE A 250 15.80 7.01 -20.96
N HIS A 251 14.71 6.36 -21.37
CA HIS A 251 14.47 6.05 -22.77
C HIS A 251 13.14 6.69 -23.18
N SER A 252 13.19 7.78 -23.95
CA SER A 252 12.05 8.59 -24.43
C SER A 252 11.47 9.64 -23.48
N ASP A 253 10.88 10.70 -24.05
CA ASP A 253 10.25 11.83 -23.34
C ASP A 253 9.15 11.40 -22.35
N ILE A 254 9.00 12.15 -21.26
CA ILE A 254 7.87 11.99 -20.33
C ILE A 254 6.56 12.24 -21.06
N LYS A 255 5.69 11.24 -21.06
CA LYS A 255 4.33 11.36 -21.58
C LYS A 255 3.42 11.95 -20.52
N ARG A 256 2.51 12.85 -20.92
CA ARG A 256 1.51 13.42 -20.01
C ARG A 256 0.12 13.26 -20.60
N GLU A 257 -0.71 12.49 -19.90
CA GLU A 257 -2.11 12.22 -20.28
C GLU A 257 -3.00 12.34 -19.04
N ASP A 258 -4.11 13.08 -19.13
CA ASP A 258 -5.06 13.27 -18.03
C ASP A 258 -4.44 13.70 -16.68
N ASN A 259 -3.40 14.55 -16.72
CA ASN A 259 -2.60 14.97 -15.55
C ASN A 259 -1.82 13.84 -14.86
N ILE A 260 -1.53 12.77 -15.58
CA ILE A 260 -0.64 11.69 -15.15
C ILE A 260 0.60 11.75 -16.03
N LEU A 261 1.76 11.77 -15.38
CA LEU A 261 3.07 11.59 -16.01
C LEU A 261 3.33 10.09 -16.13
N SER A 262 3.81 9.67 -17.29
CA SER A 262 4.32 8.32 -17.54
C SER A 262 5.77 8.39 -18.00
N TRP A 263 6.60 7.52 -17.44
CA TRP A 263 8.02 7.42 -17.70
C TRP A 263 8.39 5.96 -17.98
N GLU A 264 9.03 5.71 -19.11
CA GLU A 264 9.71 4.44 -19.36
C GLU A 264 11.09 4.44 -18.69
N MET A 265 11.15 3.82 -17.51
CA MET A 265 12.37 3.67 -16.73
C MET A 265 13.11 2.41 -17.17
N ILE A 266 14.34 2.57 -17.63
CA ILE A 266 15.23 1.45 -17.95
C ILE A 266 16.21 1.26 -16.80
N VAL A 267 16.42 0.01 -16.43
CA VAL A 267 17.28 -0.39 -15.32
C VAL A 267 18.35 -1.34 -15.85
N ASP A 268 19.60 -0.88 -15.84
CA ASP A 268 20.75 -1.68 -16.23
C ASP A 268 21.09 -2.65 -15.09
N VAL A 269 21.32 -3.94 -15.37
CA VAL A 269 21.67 -4.97 -14.36
C VAL A 269 23.12 -5.43 -14.43
#